data_AF-A0A7Y2Y000-F1
#
_entry.id   AF-A0A7Y2Y000-F1
#
_cell.length_a   1.000
_cell.length_b   1.000
_cell.length_c   1.000
_cell.angle_alpha   90.00
_cell.angle_beta   90.00
_cell.angle_gamma   90.00
#
_symmetry.space_group_name_H-M   'P 1'
#
loop_
_entity.id
_entity.type
_entity.pdbx_description
1 polymer ?
#
loop_
_entity_poly.entity_id
_entity_poly.type
_entity_poly.pdbx_seq_one_letter_code
_entity_poly.pdbx_strand_id
1 'polypeptide(L)'
;ILTGGEGEDTFVIATLSGVEGAPAVLLDFDLREDMFSVVFLGETPEDTSVEFVHDPDTEQLRAFVSGQEVAVLNDMEAADIPFIQTFVSSLPDLLDTQA
;
A
#
# COMPACT_ATOMS: atom_id res chain seq x y z
N ILE A 1 -2.39 -11.32 -4.13
CA ILE A 1 -1.12 -11.80 -3.53
C ILE A 1 0.00 -11.32 -4.45
N LEU A 2 1.01 -10.66 -3.89
CA LEU A 2 2.16 -10.07 -4.58
C LEU A 2 3.43 -10.56 -3.89
N THR A 3 4.46 -10.80 -4.71
CA THR A 3 5.80 -11.23 -4.30
C THR A 3 6.79 -10.51 -5.23
N GLY A 4 7.71 -9.73 -4.67
CA GLY A 4 8.69 -8.93 -5.41
C GLY A 4 9.92 -9.75 -5.79
N GLY A 5 10.45 -10.51 -4.83
CA GLY A 5 11.70 -11.24 -4.95
C GLY A 5 12.87 -10.50 -4.31
N GLU A 6 14.04 -10.57 -4.93
CA GLU A 6 15.23 -9.85 -4.46
C GLU A 6 15.37 -8.53 -5.22
N GLY A 7 15.81 -7.47 -4.53
CA GLY A 7 16.08 -6.16 -5.12
C GLY A 7 15.00 -5.11 -4.80
N GLU A 8 15.11 -3.96 -5.45
CA GLU A 8 14.19 -2.83 -5.22
C GLU A 8 12.89 -3.03 -6.01
N ASP A 9 11.80 -3.41 -5.33
CA ASP A 9 10.49 -3.58 -5.94
C ASP A 9 9.52 -2.46 -5.58
N THR A 10 8.56 -2.20 -6.46
CA THR A 10 7.44 -1.30 -6.18
C THR A 10 6.13 -2.07 -6.26
N PHE A 11 5.47 -2.19 -5.12
CA PHE A 11 4.18 -2.85 -5.01
C PHE A 11 3.06 -1.86 -5.26
N VAL A 12 2.50 -1.88 -6.47
CA VAL A 12 1.42 -0.98 -6.87
C VAL A 12 0.05 -1.61 -6.63
N ILE A 13 -0.71 -1.03 -5.71
CA ILE A 13 -2.09 -1.40 -5.40
C ILE A 13 -3.05 -0.46 -6.12
N ALA A 14 -3.65 -0.95 -7.20
CA ALA A 14 -4.67 -0.21 -7.94
C ALA A 14 -6.05 -0.44 -7.32
N THR A 15 -6.73 0.63 -6.91
CA THR A 15 -8.04 0.54 -6.24
C THR A 15 -8.99 1.69 -6.62
N LEU A 16 -10.27 1.55 -6.27
CA LEU A 16 -11.26 2.63 -6.35
C LEU A 16 -11.49 3.17 -4.94
N SER A 17 -11.67 4.50 -4.84
CA SER A 17 -11.96 5.17 -3.56
C SER A 17 -13.38 4.85 -3.09
N GLY A 18 -13.53 4.48 -1.82
CA GLY A 18 -14.83 4.19 -1.20
C GLY A 18 -15.49 2.88 -1.66
N VAL A 19 -14.72 2.00 -2.31
CA VAL A 19 -15.18 0.69 -2.77
C VAL A 19 -14.51 -0.37 -1.92
N GLU A 20 -15.30 -1.07 -1.10
CA GLU A 20 -14.81 -2.24 -0.37
C GLU A 20 -14.38 -3.33 -1.36
N GLY A 21 -13.13 -3.73 -1.27
CA GLY A 21 -12.52 -4.78 -2.07
C GLY A 21 -11.71 -5.73 -1.19
N ALA A 22 -11.25 -6.84 -1.76
CA ALA A 22 -10.29 -7.70 -1.08
C ALA A 22 -8.92 -6.98 -1.06
N PRO A 23 -8.27 -6.82 0.11
CA PRO A 23 -6.97 -6.19 0.17
C PRO A 23 -5.92 -7.01 -0.57
N ALA A 24 -4.92 -6.34 -1.13
CA ALA A 24 -3.74 -7.03 -1.62
C ALA A 24 -2.99 -7.69 -0.46
N VAL A 25 -2.26 -8.77 -0.73
CA VAL A 25 -1.41 -9.43 0.29
C VAL A 25 0.01 -9.42 -0.26
N LEU A 26 0.93 -8.78 0.45
CA LEU A 26 2.35 -8.69 0.12
C LEU A 26 3.09 -9.69 1.01
N LEU A 27 3.78 -10.65 0.40
CA LEU A 27 4.39 -11.76 1.13
C LEU A 27 5.84 -11.53 1.55
N ASP A 28 6.57 -10.64 0.88
CA ASP A 28 8.02 -10.51 0.98
C ASP A 28 8.50 -9.05 0.93
N PHE A 29 7.65 -8.11 1.37
CA PHE A 29 7.99 -6.68 1.35
C PHE A 29 9.24 -6.40 2.20
N ASP A 30 10.28 -5.79 1.65
CA ASP A 30 11.49 -5.37 2.36
C ASP A 30 11.49 -3.86 2.59
N LEU A 31 11.57 -3.44 3.86
CA LEU A 31 11.56 -2.03 4.27
C LEU A 31 12.72 -1.19 3.70
N ARG A 32 13.81 -1.83 3.28
CA ARG A 32 15.02 -1.16 2.77
C ARG A 32 15.03 -1.00 1.26
N GLU A 33 14.39 -1.93 0.56
CA GLU A 33 14.47 -2.05 -0.89
C GLU A 33 13.14 -1.64 -1.55
N ASP A 34 12.00 -1.92 -0.89
CA ASP A 34 10.70 -1.84 -1.52
C ASP A 34 9.93 -0.55 -1.22
N MET A 35 9.06 -0.21 -2.16
CA MET A 35 8.11 0.89 -2.04
C MET A 35 6.67 0.40 -2.11
N PHE A 36 5.85 0.83 -1.14
CA PHE A 36 4.42 0.58 -1.13
C PHE A 36 3.68 1.70 -1.86
N SER A 37 3.02 1.39 -2.98
CA SER A 37 2.29 2.40 -3.75
C SER A 37 0.80 2.09 -3.84
N VAL A 38 -0.04 3.11 -3.67
CA VAL A 38 -1.49 3.04 -3.87
C VAL A 38 -1.86 3.97 -5.02
N VAL A 39 -2.54 3.42 -6.02
CA VAL A 39 -3.04 4.16 -7.18
C VAL A 39 -4.56 4.09 -7.22
N PHE A 40 -5.20 5.23 -7.05
CA PHE A 40 -6.64 5.35 -7.23
C PHE A 40 -6.97 5.42 -8.72
N LEU A 41 -7.77 4.49 -9.23
CA LEU A 41 -8.17 4.45 -10.65
C LEU A 41 -9.13 5.61 -11.04
N GLY A 42 -9.76 6.24 -10.04
CA GLY A 42 -10.60 7.42 -10.19
C GLY A 42 -10.04 8.61 -9.39
N GLU A 43 -10.91 9.40 -8.80
CA GLU A 43 -10.49 10.47 -7.88
C GLU A 43 -9.86 9.89 -6.61
N THR A 44 -8.81 10.54 -6.11
CA THR A 44 -8.26 10.23 -4.79
C THR A 44 -9.26 10.62 -3.69
N PRO A 45 -9.28 9.90 -2.56
CA PRO A 45 -9.95 10.38 -1.35
C PRO A 45 -9.38 11.74 -0.90
N GLU A 46 -10.15 12.49 -0.10
CA GLU A 46 -9.68 13.77 0.49
C GLU A 46 -8.45 13.56 1.37
N ASP A 47 -8.42 12.43 2.10
CA ASP A 47 -7.28 12.00 2.89
C ASP A 47 -6.57 10.84 2.20
N THR A 48 -5.34 11.09 1.76
CA THR A 48 -4.46 10.15 1.08
C THR A 48 -3.40 9.55 2.00
N SER A 49 -3.45 9.83 3.29
CA SER A 49 -2.54 9.21 4.26
C SER A 49 -2.75 7.70 4.32
N VAL A 50 -1.63 6.97 4.38
CA VAL A 50 -1.66 5.52 4.60
C VAL A 50 -1.53 5.29 6.11
N GLU A 51 -2.56 4.71 6.70
CA GLU A 51 -2.54 4.25 8.08
C GLU A 51 -2.16 2.78 8.12
N PHE A 52 -1.23 2.41 9.02
CA PHE A 52 -0.86 1.03 9.25
C PHE A 52 -1.33 0.58 10.63
N VAL A 53 -2.00 -0.57 10.68
CA VAL A 53 -2.44 -1.22 11.91
C VAL A 53 -1.76 -2.57 12.03
N HIS A 54 -0.99 -2.76 13.09
CA HIS A 54 -0.34 -4.03 13.38
C HIS A 54 -1.30 -5.01 14.04
N ASP A 55 -1.38 -6.21 13.47
CA ASP A 55 -2.07 -7.37 14.01
C ASP A 55 -1.02 -8.34 14.60
N PRO A 56 -0.81 -8.32 15.93
CA PRO A 56 0.24 -9.11 16.58
C PRO A 56 -0.07 -10.62 16.60
N ASP A 57 -1.31 -11.03 16.34
CA ASP A 57 -1.66 -12.46 16.32
C ASP A 57 -1.24 -13.12 15.01
N THR A 58 -1.08 -12.33 13.95
CA THR A 58 -0.74 -12.79 12.59
C THR A 58 0.58 -12.24 12.07
N GLU A 59 1.27 -11.38 12.83
CA GLU A 59 2.51 -10.70 12.42
C GLU A 59 2.30 -9.94 11.10
N GLN A 60 1.17 -9.25 10.99
CA GLN A 60 0.75 -8.52 9.79
C GLN A 60 0.61 -7.02 10.06
N LEU A 61 0.98 -6.21 9.07
CA LEU A 61 0.55 -4.82 8.98
C LEU A 61 -0.58 -4.70 7.97
N ARG A 62 -1.71 -4.16 8.42
CA ARG A 62 -2.86 -3.83 7.57
C ARG A 62 -2.80 -2.36 7.19
N ALA A 63 -2.77 -2.08 5.90
CA ALA A 63 -2.69 -0.74 5.33
C ALA A 63 -4.08 -0.23 4.95
N PHE A 64 -4.40 0.98 5.40
CA PHE A 64 -5.67 1.65 5.15
C PHE A 64 -5.44 3.00 4.51
N VAL A 65 -6.32 3.40 3.60
CA VAL A 65 -6.41 4.78 3.11
C VAL A 65 -7.86 5.22 3.24
N SER A 66 -8.10 6.33 3.95
CA SER A 66 -9.46 6.84 4.23
C SER A 66 -10.39 5.76 4.85
N GLY A 67 -9.84 4.91 5.71
CA GLY A 67 -10.55 3.80 6.36
C GLY A 67 -10.81 2.56 5.49
N GLN A 68 -10.42 2.58 4.21
CA GLN A 68 -10.49 1.41 3.32
C GLN A 68 -9.21 0.58 3.44
N GLU A 69 -9.33 -0.72 3.74
CA GLU A 69 -8.19 -1.64 3.74
C GLU A 69 -7.74 -1.89 2.30
N VAL A 70 -6.49 -1.53 1.99
CA VAL A 70 -5.92 -1.64 0.64
C VAL A 70 -4.92 -2.78 0.53
N ALA A 71 -4.21 -3.09 1.61
CA ALA A 71 -3.21 -4.15 1.62
C ALA A 71 -2.98 -4.74 3.00
N VAL A 72 -2.42 -5.94 3.01
CA VAL A 72 -1.86 -6.64 4.16
C VAL A 72 -0.42 -6.99 3.82
N LEU A 73 0.51 -6.58 4.67
CA LEU A 73 1.94 -6.90 4.58
C LEU A 73 2.23 -7.97 5.62
N ASN A 74 2.74 -9.13 5.18
CA ASN A 74 3.11 -10.23 6.05
C ASN A 74 4.49 -10.04 6.67
N ASP A 75 4.72 -10.75 7.78
CA ASP A 75 5.99 -10.82 8.50
C ASP A 75 6.52 -9.43 8.90
N MET A 76 5.60 -8.56 9.36
CA MET A 76 5.88 -7.18 9.73
C MET A 76 5.47 -6.89 11.17
N GLU A 77 6.25 -6.05 11.85
CA GLU A 77 6.00 -5.62 13.22
C GLU A 77 5.55 -4.15 13.30
N ALA A 78 4.93 -3.76 14.41
CA ALA A 78 4.57 -2.36 14.66
C ALA A 78 5.77 -1.39 14.61
N ALA A 79 6.98 -1.88 14.92
CA ALA A 79 8.20 -1.08 14.90
C ALA A 79 8.65 -0.70 13.47
N ASP A 80 8.14 -1.39 12.46
CA ASP A 80 8.53 -1.23 11.06
C ASP A 80 7.80 -0.06 10.38
N ILE A 81 6.62 0.32 10.88
CA ILE A 81 5.75 1.35 10.31
C ILE A 81 6.50 2.65 9.94
N PRO A 82 7.39 3.22 10.78
CA PRO A 82 8.09 4.47 10.45
C PRO A 82 9.05 4.36 9.25
N PHE A 83 9.40 3.13 8.83
CA PHE A 83 10.34 2.86 7.76
C PHE A 83 9.66 2.50 6.44
N ILE A 84 8.33 2.31 6.44
CA ILE A 84 7.60 1.97 5.21
C ILE A 84 7.51 3.20 4.31
N GLN A 85 8.14 3.09 3.14
CA GLN A 85 8.05 4.12 2.12
C GLN A 85 6.72 4.00 1.38
N THR A 86 5.93 5.08 1.38
CA THR A 86 4.60 5.10 0.75
C THR A 86 4.52 6.14 -0.36
N PHE A 87 3.82 5.79 -1.44
CA PHE A 87 3.49 6.71 -2.52
C PHE A 87 2.02 6.54 -2.93
N VAL A 88 1.21 7.58 -2.70
CA VAL A 88 -0.22 7.58 -3.02
C VAL A 88 -0.50 8.56 -4.14
N SER A 89 -1.21 8.11 -5.17
CA SER A 89 -1.55 8.92 -6.34
C SER A 89 -2.86 8.46 -6.98
N SER A 90 -3.31 9.17 -8.02
CA SER A 90 -4.41 8.74 -8.90
C SER A 90 -3.93 8.46 -10.32
N LEU A 91 -4.66 7.61 -11.03
CA LEU A 91 -4.41 7.34 -12.44
C LEU A 91 -4.48 8.64 -13.28
N PRO A 92 -5.46 9.55 -13.10
CA PRO A 92 -5.44 10.86 -13.74
C PRO A 92 -4.12 11.62 -13.54
N ASP A 93 -3.62 11.74 -12.30
CA ASP A 93 -2.37 12.48 -12.00
C ASP A 93 -1.15 11.84 -12.69
N LEU A 94 -1.09 10.50 -12.72
CA LEU A 94 -0.03 9.76 -13.37
C LEU A 94 -0.05 9.89 -14.91
N LEU A 95 -1.22 10.12 -15.49
CA LEU A 95 -1.37 10.33 -16.93
C LEU A 95 -1.05 11.77 -17.33
N ASP A 96 -1.41 12.75 -16.50
CA ASP A 96 -1.11 14.17 -16.72
C ASP A 96 0.39 14.47 -16.61
N THR A 97 1.12 13.72 -15.80
CA THR A 97 2.59 13.85 -15.68
C THR A 97 3.36 13.31 -16.90
N GLN A 98 2.68 12.68 -17.87
CA GLN A 98 3.28 12.23 -19.14
C GLN A 98 2.94 13.11 -20.34
N ALA A 99 2.22 14.21 -20.14
CA ALA A 99 1.79 15.15 -21.18
C ALA A 99 2.71 16.36 -21.35
#